data_AF-A0A6V7IQH7-F1
#
_entry.id   AF-A0A6V7IQH7-F1
#
_cell.length_a   1.000
_cell.length_b   1.000
_cell.length_c   1.000
_cell.angle_alpha   90.00
_cell.angle_beta   90.00
_cell.angle_gamma   90.00
#
_symmetry.space_group_name_H-M   'P 1'
#
loop_
_entity.id
_entity.type
_entity.pdbx_description
1 polymer ?
#
loop_
_entity_poly.entity_id
_entity_poly.type
_entity_poly.pdbx_seq_one_letter_code
_entity_poly.pdbx_strand_id
1 'polypeptide(L)'
;GASFKLKGCILSMSFLDWTGALIPSCFESWKDDTIDGKERSKPKPTNSSRSSPLLNAQAVSGSGEGIEDQQFAILTSEKQAKVVALPSQNILYRQILSETHAVIKADVTTIK
;
A
#
# COMPACT_ATOMS: atom_id res chain seq x y z
N GLY A 1 9.96 -3.05 21.40
CA GLY A 1 9.50 -2.95 20.00
C GLY A 1 10.43 -2.00 19.25
N ALA A 2 10.77 -2.32 18.00
CA ALA A 2 11.51 -1.39 17.15
C ALA A 2 10.61 -0.18 16.85
N SER A 3 11.12 1.05 17.06
CA SER A 3 10.36 2.26 16.76
C SER A 3 10.69 2.74 15.34
N PHE A 4 9.69 2.78 14.46
CA PHE A 4 9.84 3.38 13.14
C PHE A 4 9.69 4.90 13.24
N LYS A 5 10.65 5.65 12.71
CA LYS A 5 10.64 7.13 12.71
C LYS A 5 10.66 7.69 11.30
N LEU A 6 9.75 8.61 11.02
CA LEU A 6 9.72 9.38 9.77
C LEU A 6 9.76 10.88 10.09
N LYS A 7 10.61 11.64 9.39
CA LYS A 7 10.69 13.10 9.49
C LYS A 7 9.72 13.73 8.50
N GLY A 8 8.95 14.73 8.95
CA GLY A 8 7.94 15.41 8.12
C GLY A 8 6.62 14.64 8.00
N CYS A 9 5.57 15.31 7.54
CA CYS A 9 4.26 14.70 7.31
C CYS A 9 4.31 13.67 6.17
N ILE A 10 3.55 12.58 6.29
CA ILE A 10 3.40 11.61 5.20
C ILE A 10 2.52 12.24 4.11
N LEU A 11 3.03 12.26 2.88
CA LEU A 11 2.32 12.78 1.71
C LEU A 11 1.68 11.64 0.90
N SER A 12 2.33 10.48 0.86
CA SER A 12 1.84 9.32 0.13
C SER A 12 2.32 8.02 0.74
N MET A 13 1.46 7.00 0.66
CA MET A 13 1.72 5.63 1.05
C MET A 13 1.24 4.71 -0.06
N SER A 14 2.06 3.75 -0.46
CA SER A 14 1.69 2.77 -1.49
C SER A 14 2.31 1.42 -1.18
N PHE A 15 1.72 0.35 -1.71
CA PHE A 15 2.17 -1.01 -1.45
C PHE A 15 2.68 -1.65 -2.73
N LEU A 16 3.72 -2.46 -2.59
CA LEU A 16 4.26 -3.27 -3.66
C LEU A 16 4.12 -4.75 -3.31
N ASP A 17 3.92 -5.59 -4.32
CA ASP A 17 4.06 -7.03 -4.19
C ASP A 17 5.54 -7.46 -4.13
N TRP A 18 5.80 -8.77 -4.03
CA TRP A 18 7.13 -9.32 -3.96
C TRP A 18 7.99 -9.10 -5.21
N THR A 19 7.35 -8.85 -6.36
CA THR A 19 8.04 -8.50 -7.60
C THR A 19 8.40 -7.02 -7.68
N GLY A 20 7.94 -6.21 -6.72
CA GLY A 20 8.08 -4.76 -6.73
C GLY A 20 7.03 -4.05 -7.57
N ALA A 21 6.00 -4.75 -8.05
CA ALA A 21 4.91 -4.14 -8.79
C ALA A 21 3.97 -3.39 -7.83
N LEU A 22 3.51 -2.21 -8.25
CA LEU A 22 2.59 -1.39 -7.48
C LEU A 22 1.24 -2.11 -7.34
N ILE A 23 0.85 -2.41 -6.11
CA ILE A 23 -0.48 -2.94 -5.80
C ILE A 23 -1.46 -1.78 -5.98
N PRO A 24 -2.43 -1.87 -6.91
CA PRO A 24 -3.40 -0.81 -7.11
C PRO A 24 -4.15 -0.53 -5.81
N SER A 25 -4.35 0.75 -5.51
CA SER A 25 -5.18 1.16 -4.36
C SER A 25 -6.58 0.59 -4.56
N CYS A 26 -7.03 -0.31 -3.69
CA CYS A 26 -8.37 -0.90 -3.75
C CYS A 26 -9.47 0.10 -3.32
N PHE A 27 -9.13 1.37 -3.11
CA PHE A 27 -10.07 2.39 -2.66
C PHE A 27 -11.00 2.82 -3.81
N GLU A 28 -12.17 2.18 -3.90
CA GLU A 28 -13.40 2.90 -4.23
C GLU A 28 -13.80 3.68 -2.97
N SER A 29 -13.46 4.97 -2.94
CA SER A 29 -14.13 5.89 -2.04
C SER A 29 -15.63 5.79 -2.34
N TRP A 30 -16.46 5.39 -1.37
CA TRP A 30 -17.92 5.59 -1.37
C TRP A 30 -18.78 4.88 -2.45
N LYS A 31 -18.68 3.57 -2.69
CA LYS A 31 -19.92 2.89 -3.15
C LYS A 31 -20.94 2.87 -2.01
N ASP A 32 -21.65 3.97 -1.86
CA ASP A 32 -22.96 3.94 -1.26
C ASP A 32 -23.90 3.42 -2.35
N ASP A 33 -24.19 2.10 -2.34
CA ASP A 33 -25.22 1.46 -3.20
C ASP A 33 -26.65 1.97 -2.88
N THR A 34 -26.78 3.17 -2.31
CA THR A 34 -28.02 3.70 -1.71
C THR A 34 -28.63 4.86 -2.50
N ILE A 35 -28.13 5.16 -3.70
CA ILE A 35 -28.82 6.02 -4.67
C ILE A 35 -28.85 5.31 -6.03
N ASP A 36 -29.78 4.37 -6.16
CA ASP A 36 -30.79 4.45 -7.21
C ASP A 36 -31.78 3.28 -7.04
N GLY A 37 -33.00 3.66 -6.64
CA GLY A 37 -34.10 2.74 -6.55
C GLY A 37 -34.48 2.20 -7.93
N LYS A 38 -34.80 0.89 -7.95
CA LYS A 38 -35.77 0.27 -8.86
C LYS A 38 -35.30 0.15 -10.33
N GLU A 39 -34.67 -0.98 -10.65
CA GLU A 39 -35.30 -2.04 -11.47
C GLU A 39 -34.33 -3.22 -11.72
N ARG A 40 -34.73 -4.37 -11.19
CA ARG A 40 -34.62 -5.73 -11.75
C ARG A 40 -33.78 -5.90 -13.04
N SER A 41 -32.53 -6.38 -12.90
CA SER A 41 -32.06 -7.52 -13.71
C SER A 41 -30.72 -8.10 -13.23
N LYS A 42 -30.78 -9.33 -12.72
CA LYS A 42 -29.76 -10.41 -12.70
C LYS A 42 -28.29 -10.03 -12.38
N PRO A 43 -27.70 -10.48 -11.25
CA PRO A 43 -26.26 -10.45 -11.10
C PRO A 43 -25.62 -11.52 -12.02
N LYS A 44 -24.84 -11.07 -13.01
CA LYS A 44 -23.82 -11.91 -13.68
C LYS A 44 -22.75 -12.29 -12.65
N PRO A 45 -22.21 -13.51 -12.65
CA PRO A 45 -21.04 -13.83 -11.86
C PRO A 45 -19.82 -13.21 -12.54
N THR A 46 -19.51 -11.95 -12.23
CA THR A 46 -18.20 -11.40 -12.60
C THR A 46 -17.20 -12.04 -11.67
N ASN A 47 -16.42 -12.97 -12.21
CA ASN A 47 -15.24 -13.59 -11.61
C ASN A 47 -14.11 -12.54 -11.49
N SER A 48 -14.40 -11.41 -10.83
CA SER A 48 -13.42 -10.41 -10.48
C SER A 48 -12.76 -10.90 -9.22
N SER A 49 -11.65 -11.62 -9.40
CA SER A 49 -10.69 -11.99 -8.37
C SER A 49 -10.56 -10.85 -7.37
N ARG A 50 -11.19 -11.01 -6.21
CA ARG A 50 -11.10 -10.09 -5.08
C ARG A 50 -9.70 -10.25 -4.50
N SER A 51 -8.69 -9.70 -5.17
CA SER A 51 -7.39 -9.45 -4.56
C SER A 51 -7.48 -8.17 -3.73
N SER A 52 -8.39 -8.16 -2.77
CA SER A 52 -8.22 -7.31 -1.60
C SER A 52 -6.94 -7.80 -0.91
N PRO A 53 -5.91 -6.97 -0.68
CA PRO A 53 -4.84 -7.37 0.20
C PRO A 53 -5.49 -7.52 1.57
N LEU A 54 -5.78 -8.77 1.93
CA LEU A 54 -6.22 -9.12 3.26
C LEU A 54 -5.06 -8.74 4.17
N LEU A 55 -5.18 -7.57 4.80
CA LEU A 55 -4.50 -7.22 6.04
C LEU A 55 -5.02 -8.19 7.09
N ASN A 56 -4.65 -9.47 6.99
CA ASN A 56 -4.80 -10.43 8.06
C ASN A 56 -3.75 -10.06 9.10
N ALA A 57 -4.09 -9.06 9.92
CA ALA A 57 -3.55 -8.87 11.24
C ALA A 57 -4.00 -10.05 12.11
N GLN A 58 -3.50 -11.24 11.82
CA GLN A 58 -3.54 -12.36 12.72
C GLN A 58 -2.12 -12.90 12.76
N ALA A 59 -1.44 -12.56 13.85
CA ALA A 59 -0.18 -13.16 14.21
C ALA A 59 -0.29 -14.68 14.09
N VAL A 60 0.37 -15.26 13.09
CA VAL A 60 0.71 -16.67 13.10
C VAL A 60 2.21 -16.77 12.86
N SER A 61 2.89 -17.17 13.92
CA SER A 61 4.19 -17.78 13.87
C SER A 61 4.18 -18.84 12.76
N GLY A 62 5.01 -18.66 11.73
CA GLY A 62 5.09 -19.60 10.63
C GLY A 62 6.35 -19.37 9.84
N SER A 63 7.37 -20.14 10.16
CA SER A 63 8.54 -20.39 9.31
C SER A 63 8.09 -20.74 7.90
N GLY A 64 8.23 -19.78 6.98
CA GLY A 64 8.08 -19.98 5.56
C GLY A 64 8.91 -18.90 4.87
N GLU A 65 10.10 -19.26 4.42
CA GLU A 65 10.88 -18.46 3.47
C GLU A 65 10.15 -18.47 2.12
N GLY A 66 9.02 -17.78 2.05
CA GLY A 66 8.29 -17.51 0.83
C GLY A 66 8.63 -16.10 0.39
N ILE A 67 9.69 -15.94 -0.42
CA ILE A 67 10.00 -14.65 -1.07
C ILE A 67 8.75 -14.13 -1.80
N GLU A 68 7.92 -15.05 -2.31
CA GLU A 68 6.67 -14.80 -3.03
C GLU A 68 5.55 -14.14 -2.19
N ASP A 69 5.66 -14.15 -0.85
CA ASP A 69 4.72 -13.47 0.04
C ASP A 69 5.29 -12.14 0.60
N GLN A 70 6.54 -11.81 0.26
CA GLN A 70 7.21 -10.62 0.77
C GLN A 70 6.60 -9.36 0.13
N GLN A 71 5.92 -8.53 0.93
CA GLN A 71 5.39 -7.25 0.46
C GLN A 71 6.24 -6.08 0.91
N PHE A 72 6.08 -4.94 0.24
CA PHE A 72 6.77 -3.71 0.60
C PHE A 72 5.79 -2.53 0.70
N ALA A 73 6.10 -1.59 1.58
CA ALA A 73 5.43 -0.30 1.64
C ALA A 73 6.41 0.81 1.24
N ILE A 74 5.96 1.70 0.36
CA ILE A 74 6.62 2.97 0.07
C ILE A 74 5.95 4.04 0.93
N LEU A 75 6.75 4.74 1.72
CA LEU A 75 6.33 5.88 2.53
C LEU A 75 7.08 7.12 2.07
N THR A 76 6.36 8.10 1.56
CA THR A 76 6.94 9.38 1.14
C THR A 76 6.44 10.49 2.06
N SER A 77 7.38 11.17 2.72
CA SER A 77 7.10 12.36 3.52
C SER A 77 7.61 13.64 2.86
N GLU A 78 7.31 14.76 3.50
CA GLU A 78 7.85 16.08 3.15
C GLU A 78 9.39 16.13 3.10
N LYS A 79 10.07 15.21 3.81
CA LYS A 79 11.52 15.26 4.01
C LYS A 79 12.26 14.03 3.48
N GLN A 80 11.58 12.88 3.36
CA GLN A 80 12.23 11.64 2.97
C GLN A 80 11.25 10.62 2.39
N ALA A 81 11.75 9.77 1.51
CA ALA A 81 11.07 8.56 1.07
C ALA A 81 11.72 7.33 1.70
N LYS A 82 10.93 6.30 1.99
CA LYS A 82 11.40 5.02 2.52
C LYS A 82 10.68 3.85 1.86
N VAL A 83 11.41 2.77 1.64
CA VAL A 83 10.85 1.46 1.27
C VAL A 83 11.03 0.53 2.45
N VAL A 84 9.94 -0.12 2.86
CA VAL A 84 9.88 -0.91 4.09
C VAL A 84 9.35 -2.30 3.75
N ALA A 85 10.07 -3.34 4.18
CA ALA A 85 9.62 -4.73 4.06
C ALA A 85 8.53 -5.04 5.10
N LEU A 86 7.49 -5.77 4.70
CA LEU A 86 6.39 -6.22 5.57
C LEU A 86 6.44 -7.74 5.76
N PRO A 87 6.11 -8.29 6.94
CA PRO A 87 5.65 -7.59 8.14
C PRO A 87 6.79 -7.09 9.04
N SER A 88 8.05 -7.39 8.70
CA SER A 88 9.22 -7.12 9.56
C SER A 88 9.49 -5.64 9.84
N GLN A 89 8.93 -4.75 9.03
CA GLN A 89 9.13 -3.30 9.06
C GLN A 89 10.60 -2.89 8.87
N ASN A 90 11.40 -3.75 8.22
CA ASN A 90 12.80 -3.45 7.91
C ASN A 90 12.87 -2.36 6.82
N ILE A 91 13.68 -1.32 7.04
CA ILE A 91 13.86 -0.24 6.07
C ILE A 91 14.92 -0.68 5.07
N LEU A 92 14.49 -1.00 3.85
CA LEU A 92 15.39 -1.43 2.77
C LEU A 92 16.05 -0.25 2.07
N TYR A 93 15.26 0.79 1.82
CA TYR A 93 15.74 2.00 1.14
C TYR A 93 15.28 3.24 1.87
N ARG A 94 16.14 4.26 1.85
CA ARG A 94 15.84 5.58 2.40
C ARG A 94 16.45 6.64 1.49
N GLN A 95 15.62 7.58 1.07
CA GLN A 95 16.04 8.76 0.33
C GLN A 95 15.69 10.01 1.15
N ILE A 96 16.64 10.91 1.34
CA ILE A 96 16.36 12.25 1.85
C ILE A 96 15.96 13.11 0.65
N LEU A 97 14.77 13.70 0.70
CA LEU A 97 14.24 14.51 -0.40
C LEU A 97 14.59 15.99 -0.19
N SER A 98 14.50 16.47 1.04
CA SER A 98 14.87 17.84 1.38
C SER A 98 15.17 18.00 2.86
N GLU A 99 16.17 18.82 3.17
CA GLU A 99 16.47 19.23 4.54
C GLU A 99 15.80 20.57 4.87
N THR A 100 15.94 21.53 3.96
CA THR A 100 15.49 22.92 4.12
C THR A 100 14.06 23.14 3.63
N HIS A 101 13.66 22.53 2.51
CA HIS A 101 12.35 22.72 1.89
C HIS A 101 11.39 21.57 2.21
N ALA A 102 10.12 21.71 1.85
CA ALA A 102 9.11 20.66 2.02
C ALA A 102 8.63 20.18 0.66
N VAL A 103 8.59 18.87 0.48
CA VAL A 103 7.83 18.25 -0.61
C VAL A 103 6.34 18.48 -0.30
N ILE A 104 5.55 18.88 -1.29
CA ILE A 104 4.13 19.19 -1.11
C ILE A 104 3.19 18.17 -1.75
N LYS A 105 3.71 17.33 -2.63
CA LYS A 105 2.99 16.27 -3.32
C LYS A 105 3.93 15.12 -3.63
N ALA A 106 3.45 13.88 -3.52
CA ALA A 106 4.17 12.69 -3.90
C ALA A 106 3.20 11.69 -4.56
N ASP A 107 3.56 11.19 -5.73
CA ASP A 107 2.86 10.11 -6.42
C ASP A 107 3.86 8.98 -6.70
N VAL A 108 3.40 7.73 -6.63
CA VAL A 108 4.22 6.55 -6.97
C VAL A 108 3.78 6.05 -8.34
N THR A 109 4.74 5.95 -9.26
CA THR A 109 4.49 5.52 -10.64
C THR A 109 5.56 4.55 -11.11
N THR A 110 5.19 3.61 -11.96
CA THR A 110 6.13 2.73 -12.65
C THR A 110 6.75 3.44 -13.84
N ILE A 111 8.07 3.42 -13.98
CA ILE A 111 8.77 3.92 -15.16
C ILE A 111 8.87 2.76 -16.17
N LYS A 112 8.56 3.03 -17.44
CA LYS A 112 8.69 2.08 -18.55
C LYS A 112 10.03 2.25 -19.25
#